data_AF-A0A975CSR5-F1
#
_entry.id   AF-A0A975CSR5-F1
#
_cell.length_a   1.000
_cell.length_b   1.000
_cell.length_c   1.000
_cell.angle_alpha   90.00
_cell.angle_beta   90.00
_cell.angle_gamma   90.00
#
_symmetry.space_group_name_H-M   'P 1'
#
loop_
_entity.id
_entity.type
_entity.pdbx_description
1 polymer ?
#
loop_
_entity_poly.entity_id
_entity_poly.type
_entity_poly.pdbx_seq_one_letter_code
_entity_poly.pdbx_strand_id
1 'polypeptide(L)'
;MKPAFITADMIAPCGLDCSLCKRAQAEENPCPGCHGPNENKPEFCAYRCGIIFCEKRKKNGYEFCDECPDYPCEDVMEKQNRYTSKYPLYESPAKNLRDIRELGMEAFLENERDQWTCSECGHIVSVHTGICSGCGKQYGAVVVPVDGDTWRIENGMVRFFLLKGTEKALLIDTGMTVRHAKEIASALTGLPVMLLNTHADQDHTGGNDEFESVYMHPADEPHYHQSGKSGRVIPVQDGDEIDLGSRKLKIIHLPGHTPGSIAVLDISRRILISGDPIQEHGRIFMFGERRNMKDYIASLEKLEKMTGGFDEIWPSHSDIPLSPDCIPRLREGAQAIVDGKAEGKPTEFFGRQITVYNLGFTTFLCSGREKTDP
;
A
#
# COMPACT_ATOMS: atom_id res chain seq x y z
N MET A 1 -29.79 -0.35 -6.21
CA MET A 1 -29.39 0.99 -6.68
C MET A 1 -28.59 0.84 -7.96
N LYS A 2 -28.76 1.75 -8.93
CA LYS A 2 -27.94 1.72 -10.16
C LYS A 2 -26.49 2.06 -9.77
N PRO A 3 -25.48 1.38 -10.33
CA PRO A 3 -24.11 1.85 -10.19
C PRO A 3 -24.06 3.29 -10.69
N ALA A 4 -23.49 4.21 -9.91
CA ALA A 4 -23.04 5.48 -10.48
C ALA A 4 -22.06 5.10 -11.59
N PHE A 5 -22.29 5.60 -12.80
CA PHE A 5 -21.38 5.37 -13.92
C PHE A 5 -20.45 6.57 -14.03
N ILE A 6 -19.20 6.31 -14.37
CA ILE A 6 -18.26 7.34 -14.79
C ILE A 6 -18.66 7.78 -16.19
N THR A 7 -19.19 9.00 -16.29
CA THR A 7 -19.78 9.57 -17.51
C THR A 7 -19.24 10.97 -17.76
N ALA A 8 -19.31 11.42 -19.02
CA ALA A 8 -18.81 12.73 -19.43
C ALA A 8 -19.46 13.90 -18.64
N ASP A 9 -20.74 13.80 -18.30
CA ASP A 9 -21.46 14.81 -17.52
C ASP A 9 -21.03 14.91 -16.05
N MET A 10 -20.26 13.93 -15.56
CA MET A 10 -19.67 13.96 -14.23
C MET A 10 -18.25 14.54 -14.23
N ILE A 11 -17.66 14.80 -15.40
CA ILE A 11 -16.33 15.41 -15.51
C ILE A 11 -16.44 16.92 -15.38
N ALA A 12 -15.86 17.45 -14.30
CA ALA A 12 -15.87 18.87 -14.00
C ALA A 12 -15.01 19.67 -14.99
N PRO A 13 -15.26 20.98 -15.15
CA PRO A 13 -14.41 21.84 -15.98
C PRO A 13 -12.93 21.85 -15.60
N CYS A 14 -12.60 21.57 -14.34
CA CYS A 14 -11.21 21.45 -13.89
C CYS A 14 -10.58 20.07 -14.14
N GLY A 15 -11.29 19.13 -14.77
CA GLY A 15 -10.84 17.76 -15.04
C GLY A 15 -11.17 16.74 -13.94
N LEU A 16 -11.78 17.17 -12.84
CA LEU A 16 -12.16 16.29 -11.74
C LEU A 16 -13.31 15.35 -12.13
N ASP A 17 -13.20 14.05 -11.90
CA ASP A 17 -14.34 13.14 -11.98
C ASP A 17 -15.18 13.24 -10.69
N CYS A 18 -16.32 13.91 -10.79
CA CYS A 18 -17.22 14.09 -9.66
C CYS A 18 -17.85 12.77 -9.19
N SER A 19 -17.86 11.71 -10.01
CA SER A 19 -18.42 10.41 -9.66
C SER A 19 -17.66 9.75 -8.49
N LEU A 20 -16.39 10.14 -8.30
CA LEU A 20 -15.50 9.62 -7.26
C LEU A 20 -15.71 10.29 -5.89
N CYS A 21 -16.47 11.38 -5.86
CA CYS A 21 -16.80 12.12 -4.64
C CYS A 21 -17.77 11.32 -3.76
N LYS A 22 -17.53 11.28 -2.45
CA LYS A 22 -18.43 10.59 -1.50
C LYS A 22 -19.88 11.07 -1.56
N ARG A 23 -20.12 12.34 -1.95
CA ARG A 23 -21.48 12.90 -2.06
C ARG A 23 -22.18 12.46 -3.36
N ALA A 24 -21.45 12.25 -4.44
CA ALA A 24 -22.00 11.68 -5.68
C ALA A 24 -22.38 10.21 -5.49
N GLN A 25 -21.70 9.52 -4.57
CA GLN A 25 -21.94 8.12 -4.23
C GLN A 25 -22.92 7.92 -3.07
N ALA A 26 -23.57 8.98 -2.57
CA ALA A 26 -24.52 8.88 -1.47
C ALA A 26 -25.78 8.11 -1.90
N GLU A 27 -26.26 7.22 -1.01
CA GLU A 27 -27.49 6.45 -1.23
C GLU A 27 -28.72 7.35 -1.45
N GLU A 28 -28.83 8.40 -0.65
CA GLU A 28 -29.92 9.37 -0.73
C GLU A 28 -29.47 10.67 -1.40
N ASN A 29 -30.24 11.08 -2.41
CA ASN A 29 -30.09 12.37 -3.09
C ASN A 29 -28.66 12.63 -3.57
N PRO A 30 -28.06 11.78 -4.42
CA PRO A 30 -26.66 11.91 -4.82
C PRO A 30 -26.38 13.25 -5.51
N CYS A 31 -25.18 13.78 -5.31
CA CYS A 31 -24.73 15.00 -6.02
C CYS A 31 -24.59 14.72 -7.52
N PRO A 32 -25.26 15.49 -8.40
CA PRO A 32 -25.30 15.26 -9.85
C PRO A 32 -24.08 15.81 -10.58
N GLY A 33 -22.91 15.81 -9.94
CA GLY A 33 -21.70 16.41 -10.49
C GLY A 33 -21.75 17.94 -10.64
N CYS A 34 -20.73 18.50 -11.28
CA CYS A 34 -20.58 19.94 -11.44
C CYS A 34 -21.63 20.58 -12.36
N HIS A 35 -22.05 19.86 -13.39
CA HIS A 35 -22.96 20.34 -14.43
C HIS A 35 -24.45 20.17 -14.08
N GLY A 36 -24.78 19.40 -13.04
CA GLY A 36 -26.15 19.19 -12.58
C GLY A 36 -26.74 20.33 -11.75
N PRO A 37 -27.98 20.19 -11.24
CA PRO A 37 -28.64 21.21 -10.42
C PRO A 37 -28.09 21.24 -8.98
N ASN A 38 -28.33 22.35 -8.27
CA ASN A 38 -27.63 22.66 -7.02
C ASN A 38 -28.21 21.99 -5.76
N GLU A 39 -29.46 21.48 -5.79
CA GLU A 39 -30.17 21.07 -4.57
C GLU A 39 -29.41 20.00 -3.76
N ASN A 40 -28.69 19.12 -4.46
CA ASN A 40 -27.99 17.98 -3.86
C ASN A 40 -26.46 18.16 -3.79
N LYS A 41 -25.93 19.31 -4.24
CA LYS A 41 -24.49 19.59 -4.23
C LYS A 41 -24.04 20.04 -2.83
N PRO A 42 -22.80 19.74 -2.41
CA PRO A 42 -22.21 20.39 -1.23
C PRO A 42 -22.20 21.91 -1.38
N GLU A 43 -22.41 22.65 -0.28
CA GLU A 43 -22.48 24.12 -0.27
C GLU A 43 -21.35 24.80 -1.08
N PHE A 44 -20.11 24.34 -0.89
CA PHE A 44 -18.96 24.85 -1.64
C PHE A 44 -19.14 24.70 -3.16
N CYS A 45 -19.50 23.50 -3.62
CA CYS A 45 -19.67 23.21 -5.04
C CYS A 45 -20.91 23.92 -5.61
N ALA A 46 -21.95 24.09 -4.79
CA ALA A 46 -23.20 24.72 -5.17
C ALA A 46 -23.09 26.24 -5.33
N TYR A 47 -22.28 26.92 -4.51
CA TYR A 47 -22.34 28.38 -4.39
C TYR A 47 -21.00 29.11 -4.28
N ARG A 48 -19.87 28.41 -4.10
CA ARG A 48 -18.59 29.06 -3.77
C ARG A 48 -17.42 28.69 -4.68
N CYS A 49 -17.58 27.69 -5.55
CA CYS A 49 -16.49 27.17 -6.36
C CYS A 49 -16.06 28.16 -7.46
N GLY A 50 -14.85 28.73 -7.37
CA GLY A 50 -14.31 29.68 -8.35
C GLY A 50 -14.28 29.16 -9.79
N ILE A 51 -14.12 27.85 -9.99
CA ILE A 51 -14.17 27.20 -11.32
C ILE A 51 -15.59 27.20 -11.93
N ILE A 52 -16.60 26.85 -11.13
CA ILE A 52 -18.00 26.78 -11.61
C ILE A 52 -18.54 28.18 -11.89
N PHE A 53 -18.16 29.15 -11.06
CA PHE A 53 -18.54 30.54 -11.19
C PHE A 53 -17.53 31.38 -11.99
N CYS A 54 -16.58 30.76 -12.69
CA CYS A 54 -15.58 31.47 -13.47
C CYS A 54 -16.21 32.17 -14.70
N GLU A 55 -16.34 33.50 -14.63
CA GLU A 55 -16.88 34.32 -15.72
C GLU A 55 -15.97 34.31 -16.95
N LYS A 56 -14.65 34.24 -16.77
CA LYS A 56 -13.69 34.18 -17.88
C LYS A 56 -13.92 32.92 -18.72
N ARG A 57 -14.09 31.76 -18.08
CA ARG A 57 -14.37 30.48 -18.73
C ARG A 57 -15.68 30.55 -19.53
N LYS A 58 -16.76 30.98 -18.87
CA LYS A 58 -18.10 31.07 -19.48
C LYS A 58 -18.14 32.03 -20.66
N LYS A 59 -17.56 33.23 -20.53
CA LYS A 59 -17.57 34.25 -21.58
C LYS A 59 -16.84 33.80 -22.85
N ASN A 60 -15.77 33.03 -22.71
CA ASN A 60 -14.98 32.54 -23.84
C ASN A 60 -15.44 31.18 -24.36
N GLY A 61 -16.45 30.57 -23.75
CA GLY A 61 -17.00 29.29 -24.19
C GLY A 61 -16.06 28.10 -23.96
N TYR A 62 -15.10 28.21 -23.03
CA TYR A 62 -14.22 27.11 -22.67
C TYR A 62 -15.01 26.02 -21.92
N GLU A 63 -14.98 24.80 -22.45
CA GLU A 63 -15.52 23.62 -21.80
C GLU A 63 -14.65 23.28 -20.58
N PHE A 64 -13.34 23.18 -20.80
CA PHE A 64 -12.35 22.82 -19.79
C PHE A 64 -11.44 23.99 -19.40
N CYS A 65 -10.91 23.94 -18.19
CA CYS A 65 -10.07 25.00 -17.66
C CYS A 65 -8.72 25.12 -18.39
N ASP A 66 -8.19 24.05 -18.98
CA ASP A 66 -6.90 24.07 -19.68
C ASP A 66 -6.96 24.67 -21.09
N GLU A 67 -8.14 25.05 -21.57
CA GLU A 67 -8.32 25.89 -22.76
C GLU A 67 -8.07 27.38 -22.46
N CYS A 68 -8.06 27.77 -21.18
CA CYS A 68 -7.82 29.14 -20.77
C CYS A 68 -6.32 29.48 -20.79
N PRO A 69 -5.91 30.64 -21.34
CA PRO A 69 -4.51 31.08 -21.32
C PRO A 69 -3.89 31.29 -19.93
N ASP A 70 -4.72 31.44 -18.90
CA ASP A 70 -4.26 31.60 -17.50
C ASP A 70 -4.12 30.26 -16.77
N TYR A 71 -4.30 29.13 -17.48
CA TYR A 71 -4.16 27.81 -16.89
C TYR A 71 -2.68 27.46 -16.61
N PRO A 72 -2.36 26.87 -15.44
CA PRO A 72 -3.26 26.63 -14.32
C PRO A 72 -3.43 27.87 -13.44
N CYS A 73 -4.68 28.24 -13.12
CA CYS A 73 -4.97 29.32 -12.19
C CYS A 73 -5.06 28.83 -10.74
N GLU A 74 -5.14 29.75 -9.77
CA GLU A 74 -5.17 29.44 -8.33
C GLU A 74 -6.30 28.47 -7.94
N ASP A 75 -7.52 28.65 -8.46
CA ASP A 75 -8.65 27.74 -8.16
C ASP A 75 -8.40 26.31 -8.65
N VAL A 76 -7.80 26.16 -9.83
CA VAL A 76 -7.43 24.85 -10.38
C VAL A 76 -6.31 24.24 -9.54
N MET A 77 -5.30 25.02 -9.16
CA MET A 77 -4.20 24.56 -8.32
C MET A 77 -4.68 24.16 -6.92
N GLU A 78 -5.65 24.86 -6.32
CA GLU A 78 -6.28 24.46 -5.06
C GLU A 78 -6.94 23.09 -5.19
N LYS A 79 -7.67 22.84 -6.28
CA LYS A 79 -8.30 21.55 -6.54
C LYS A 79 -7.28 20.46 -6.81
N GLN A 80 -6.28 20.74 -7.64
CA GLN A 80 -5.17 19.85 -7.92
C GLN A 80 -4.51 19.39 -6.62
N ASN A 81 -4.02 20.35 -5.83
CA ASN A 81 -3.32 20.06 -4.58
C ASN A 81 -4.21 19.29 -3.62
N ARG A 82 -5.50 19.64 -3.51
CA ARG A 82 -6.42 18.94 -2.61
C ARG A 82 -6.62 17.48 -3.01
N TYR A 83 -6.86 17.19 -4.29
CA TYR A 83 -7.14 15.83 -4.76
C TYR A 83 -5.90 14.95 -4.88
N THR A 84 -4.72 15.55 -4.98
CA THR A 84 -3.45 14.80 -4.95
C THR A 84 -2.87 14.59 -3.56
N SER A 85 -3.31 15.32 -2.53
CA SER A 85 -2.67 15.27 -1.19
C SER A 85 -3.60 15.00 -0.01
N LYS A 86 -4.90 15.34 -0.10
CA LYS A 86 -5.78 15.29 1.08
C LYS A 86 -6.53 13.97 1.24
N TYR A 87 -6.76 13.24 0.14
CA TYR A 87 -7.67 12.10 0.12
C TYR A 87 -6.92 10.76 0.08
N PRO A 88 -7.54 9.66 0.57
CA PRO A 88 -6.90 8.35 0.61
C PRO A 88 -6.49 7.76 -0.75
N LEU A 89 -7.14 8.18 -1.84
CA LEU A 89 -6.78 7.78 -3.20
C LEU A 89 -6.39 9.01 -4.02
N TYR A 90 -5.40 8.83 -4.89
CA TYR A 90 -4.86 9.88 -5.74
C TYR A 90 -5.68 10.08 -7.01
N GLU A 91 -6.21 11.29 -7.17
CA GLU A 91 -6.80 11.77 -8.42
C GLU A 91 -6.14 13.11 -8.79
N SER A 92 -5.82 13.31 -10.06
CA SER A 92 -5.13 14.53 -10.52
C SER A 92 -5.96 15.22 -11.60
N PRO A 93 -6.72 16.29 -11.25
CA PRO A 93 -7.49 17.06 -12.23
C PRO A 93 -6.65 17.52 -13.43
N ALA A 94 -5.40 17.95 -13.21
CA ALA A 94 -4.49 18.36 -14.28
C ALA A 94 -4.03 17.20 -15.18
N LYS A 95 -3.89 15.98 -14.64
CA LYS A 95 -3.65 14.78 -15.45
C LYS A 95 -4.89 14.46 -16.28
N ASN A 96 -6.07 14.51 -15.67
CA ASN A 96 -7.32 14.20 -16.35
C ASN A 96 -7.58 15.16 -17.52
N LEU A 97 -7.36 16.47 -17.36
CA LEU A 97 -7.45 17.44 -18.47
C LEU A 97 -6.47 17.10 -19.61
N ARG A 98 -5.24 16.74 -19.27
CA ARG A 98 -4.24 16.32 -20.25
C ARG A 98 -4.69 15.07 -21.00
N ASP A 99 -5.16 14.06 -20.29
CA ASP A 99 -5.62 12.80 -20.89
C ASP A 99 -6.85 13.03 -21.79
N ILE A 100 -7.80 13.86 -21.38
CA ILE A 100 -8.95 14.24 -22.21
C ILE A 100 -8.48 14.91 -23.50
N ARG A 101 -7.51 15.82 -23.43
CA ARG A 101 -6.97 16.52 -24.59
C ARG A 101 -6.16 15.61 -25.52
N GLU A 102 -5.38 14.69 -24.97
CA GLU A 102 -4.46 13.83 -25.72
C GLU A 102 -5.15 12.56 -26.26
N LEU A 103 -6.07 11.98 -25.51
CA LEU A 103 -6.72 10.70 -25.83
C LEU A 103 -8.18 10.87 -26.29
N GLY A 104 -8.81 11.99 -25.94
CA GLY A 104 -10.25 12.20 -26.12
C GLY A 104 -11.07 11.68 -24.93
N MET A 105 -12.30 12.20 -24.81
CA MET A 105 -13.20 11.90 -23.69
C MET A 105 -13.55 10.41 -23.58
N GLU A 106 -13.80 9.72 -24.70
CA GLU A 106 -14.20 8.30 -24.65
C GLU A 106 -13.10 7.42 -24.03
N ALA A 107 -11.86 7.53 -24.53
CA ALA A 107 -10.72 6.79 -24.01
C ALA A 107 -10.37 7.18 -22.56
N PHE A 108 -10.50 8.46 -22.21
CA PHE A 108 -10.35 8.91 -20.83
C PHE A 108 -11.37 8.24 -19.90
N LEU A 109 -12.66 8.18 -20.28
CA LEU A 109 -13.69 7.55 -19.47
C LEU A 109 -13.51 6.03 -19.34
N GLU A 110 -12.94 5.36 -20.35
CA GLU A 110 -12.55 3.95 -20.22
C GLU A 110 -11.45 3.78 -19.18
N ASN A 111 -10.39 4.60 -19.23
CA ASN A 111 -9.32 4.57 -18.23
C ASN A 111 -9.82 4.85 -16.81
N GLU A 112 -10.71 5.83 -16.64
CA GLU A 112 -11.31 6.12 -15.34
C GLU A 112 -12.15 4.95 -14.82
N ARG A 113 -12.93 4.28 -15.69
CA ARG A 113 -13.69 3.08 -15.30
C ARG A 113 -12.77 1.95 -14.87
N ASP A 114 -11.70 1.71 -15.60
CA ASP A 114 -10.72 0.68 -15.24
C ASP A 114 -10.03 0.98 -13.90
N GLN A 115 -9.72 2.26 -13.65
CA GLN A 115 -9.04 2.68 -12.44
C GLN A 115 -9.93 2.64 -11.19
N TRP A 116 -11.19 3.07 -11.31
CA TRP A 116 -12.03 3.38 -10.16
C TRP A 116 -13.15 2.37 -9.90
N THR A 117 -13.23 1.31 -10.71
CA THR A 117 -14.20 0.24 -10.52
C THR A 117 -13.68 -0.81 -9.54
N CYS A 118 -14.48 -1.11 -8.51
CA CYS A 118 -14.18 -2.16 -7.55
C CYS A 118 -14.11 -3.53 -8.24
N SER A 119 -12.96 -4.18 -8.11
CA SER A 119 -12.69 -5.51 -8.68
C SER A 119 -13.62 -6.61 -8.17
N GLU A 120 -14.28 -6.42 -7.01
CA GLU A 120 -15.15 -7.44 -6.42
C GLU A 120 -16.63 -7.28 -6.79
N CYS A 121 -17.11 -6.05 -6.90
CA CYS A 121 -18.54 -5.80 -7.07
C CYS A 121 -18.90 -4.81 -8.18
N GLY A 122 -17.92 -4.31 -8.94
CA GLY A 122 -18.14 -3.42 -10.08
C GLY A 122 -18.66 -2.02 -9.74
N HIS A 123 -18.72 -1.65 -8.46
CA HIS A 123 -19.14 -0.31 -8.03
C HIS A 123 -17.94 0.64 -7.94
N ILE A 124 -18.20 1.95 -7.94
CA ILE A 124 -17.12 2.95 -7.87
C ILE A 124 -16.47 2.97 -6.49
N VAL A 125 -15.15 3.11 -6.47
CA VAL A 125 -14.37 3.39 -5.26
C VAL A 125 -14.27 4.90 -5.05
N SER A 126 -14.70 5.40 -3.89
CA SER A 126 -14.59 6.84 -3.62
C SER A 126 -13.15 7.26 -3.38
N VAL A 127 -12.71 8.33 -4.05
CA VAL A 127 -11.39 8.91 -3.76
C VAL A 127 -11.35 9.51 -2.35
N HIS A 128 -12.48 10.04 -1.85
CA HIS A 128 -12.55 10.73 -0.56
C HIS A 128 -12.46 9.80 0.64
N THR A 129 -12.95 8.57 0.52
CA THR A 129 -12.98 7.60 1.63
C THR A 129 -12.06 6.41 1.40
N GLY A 130 -11.65 6.16 0.16
CA GLY A 130 -11.01 4.91 -0.21
C GLY A 130 -11.95 3.71 -0.11
N ILE A 131 -13.26 3.90 0.01
CA ILE A 131 -14.20 2.80 0.22
C ILE A 131 -15.03 2.59 -1.05
N CYS A 132 -15.20 1.34 -1.45
CA CYS A 132 -16.14 0.94 -2.49
C CYS A 132 -17.59 1.22 -2.07
N SER A 133 -18.34 1.94 -2.90
CA SER A 133 -19.71 2.33 -2.63
C SER A 133 -20.72 1.17 -2.63
N GLY A 134 -20.31 -0.03 -3.09
CA GLY A 134 -21.15 -1.21 -3.15
C GLY A 134 -20.89 -2.21 -2.02
N CYS A 135 -19.66 -2.74 -1.94
CA CYS A 135 -19.32 -3.79 -0.98
C CYS A 135 -18.61 -3.28 0.29
N GLY A 136 -18.26 -2.00 0.38
CA GLY A 136 -17.54 -1.45 1.53
C GLY A 136 -16.06 -1.82 1.59
N LYS A 137 -15.51 -2.48 0.56
CA LYS A 137 -14.07 -2.78 0.49
C LYS A 137 -13.22 -1.51 0.55
N GLN A 138 -12.18 -1.53 1.39
CA GLN A 138 -11.21 -0.46 1.53
C GLN A 138 -10.11 -0.56 0.45
N TYR A 139 -9.76 0.59 -0.09
CA TYR A 139 -8.71 0.89 -1.07
C TYR A 139 -7.82 1.99 -0.49
N GLY A 140 -6.54 2.01 -0.87
CA GLY A 140 -5.56 2.98 -0.40
C GLY A 140 -4.95 2.63 0.97
N ALA A 141 -4.22 3.58 1.55
CA ALA A 141 -3.54 3.44 2.84
C ALA A 141 -4.37 4.05 3.99
N VAL A 142 -4.52 3.33 5.11
CA VAL A 142 -5.16 3.80 6.33
C VAL A 142 -4.11 3.95 7.43
N VAL A 143 -3.87 5.20 7.87
CA VAL A 143 -2.92 5.50 8.94
C VAL A 143 -3.58 5.27 10.30
N VAL A 144 -3.00 4.38 11.10
CA VAL A 144 -3.39 4.06 12.47
C VAL A 144 -2.27 4.52 13.41
N PRO A 145 -2.46 5.61 14.18
CA PRO A 145 -1.53 5.99 15.23
C PRO A 145 -1.47 4.89 16.28
N VAL A 146 -0.28 4.37 16.55
CA VAL A 146 -0.04 3.48 17.70
C VAL A 146 0.21 4.33 18.95
N ASP A 147 1.03 5.37 18.79
CA ASP A 147 1.28 6.41 19.78
C ASP A 147 1.82 7.69 19.11
N GLY A 148 2.44 8.60 19.88
CA GLY A 148 2.91 9.90 19.39
C GLY A 148 4.11 9.86 18.43
N ASP A 149 4.81 8.73 18.29
CA ASP A 149 5.97 8.59 17.42
C ASP A 149 5.96 7.33 16.53
N THR A 150 4.86 6.57 16.56
CA THR A 150 4.75 5.30 15.86
C THR A 150 3.39 5.19 15.17
N TRP A 151 3.40 4.86 13.88
CA TRP A 151 2.20 4.63 13.08
C TRP A 151 2.28 3.28 12.37
N ARG A 152 1.12 2.62 12.32
CA ARG A 152 0.86 1.46 11.48
C ARG A 152 0.03 1.94 10.29
N ILE A 153 0.38 1.52 9.09
CA ILE A 153 -0.30 1.93 7.88
C ILE A 153 -0.84 0.69 7.19
N GLU A 154 -2.17 0.53 7.18
CA GLU A 154 -2.84 -0.61 6.56
C GLU A 154 -3.08 -0.32 5.07
N ASN A 155 -2.73 -1.25 4.19
CA ASN A 155 -3.02 -1.18 2.76
C ASN A 155 -3.62 -2.50 2.27
N GLY A 156 -4.90 -2.71 2.58
CA GLY A 156 -5.61 -3.94 2.23
C GLY A 156 -5.14 -5.12 3.09
N MET A 157 -4.50 -6.11 2.47
CA MET A 157 -4.02 -7.32 3.16
C MET A 157 -2.57 -7.20 3.68
N VAL A 158 -1.88 -6.09 3.37
CA VAL A 158 -0.51 -5.80 3.83
C VAL A 158 -0.51 -4.55 4.69
N ARG A 159 0.44 -4.46 5.62
CA ARG A 159 0.72 -3.27 6.41
C ARG A 159 2.20 -2.98 6.48
N PHE A 160 2.48 -1.71 6.74
CA PHE A 160 3.83 -1.17 6.86
C PHE A 160 3.87 -0.12 7.98
N PHE A 161 5.05 0.28 8.40
CA PHE A 161 5.23 1.02 9.65
C PHE A 161 6.03 2.29 9.47
N LEU A 162 5.69 3.32 10.25
CA LEU A 162 6.42 4.58 10.31
C LEU A 162 6.89 4.82 11.74
N LEU A 163 8.20 4.93 11.90
CA LEU A 163 8.85 5.14 13.19
C LEU A 163 9.52 6.51 13.20
N LYS A 164 9.13 7.39 14.12
CA LYS A 164 9.72 8.72 14.28
C LYS A 164 10.76 8.71 15.41
N GLY A 165 11.92 9.30 15.13
CA GLY A 165 12.88 9.73 16.14
C GLY A 165 12.89 11.26 16.26
N THR A 166 13.95 11.81 16.84
CA THR A 166 14.12 13.26 17.00
C THR A 166 14.73 13.94 15.78
N GLU A 167 15.51 13.22 14.97
CA GLU A 167 16.24 13.80 13.83
C GLU A 167 15.63 13.42 12.49
N LYS A 168 15.09 12.19 12.40
CA LYS A 168 14.54 11.61 11.18
C LYS A 168 13.51 10.53 11.50
N ALA A 169 12.79 10.10 10.49
CA ALA A 169 11.83 9.01 10.57
C ALA A 169 12.22 7.87 9.62
N LEU A 170 11.86 6.65 9.99
CA LEU A 170 12.01 5.46 9.16
C LEU A 170 10.63 4.96 8.74
N LEU A 171 10.36 4.97 7.45
CA LEU A 171 9.28 4.22 6.84
C LEU A 171 9.81 2.82 6.52
N ILE A 172 9.15 1.80 7.06
CA ILE A 172 9.49 0.39 6.87
C ILE A 172 8.41 -0.20 5.95
N ASP A 173 8.77 -0.46 4.70
CA ASP A 173 7.91 -0.84 3.56
C ASP A 173 6.96 0.25 3.07
N THR A 174 6.37 0.04 1.88
CA THR A 174 5.46 0.99 1.23
C THR A 174 4.16 0.37 0.72
N GLY A 175 3.80 -0.83 1.18
CA GLY A 175 2.59 -1.52 0.75
C GLY A 175 2.59 -1.91 -0.73
N MET A 176 1.44 -2.34 -1.24
CA MET A 176 1.30 -2.91 -2.58
C MET A 176 0.97 -1.87 -3.64
N THR A 177 0.06 -0.94 -3.31
CA THR A 177 -0.46 0.06 -4.25
C THR A 177 -0.44 1.47 -3.68
N VAL A 178 0.21 1.67 -2.54
CA VAL A 178 0.31 3.00 -1.93
C VAL A 178 1.11 3.90 -2.85
N ARG A 179 0.44 4.95 -3.32
CA ARG A 179 1.08 6.12 -3.88
C ARG A 179 1.02 7.21 -2.81
N HIS A 180 2.07 7.98 -2.70
CA HIS A 180 2.34 9.00 -1.68
C HIS A 180 2.72 8.47 -0.29
N ALA A 181 3.34 7.29 -0.22
CA ALA A 181 3.85 6.75 1.04
C ALA A 181 4.84 7.73 1.70
N LYS A 182 5.68 8.41 0.90
CA LYS A 182 6.64 9.41 1.36
C LYS A 182 5.97 10.67 1.89
N GLU A 183 4.97 11.20 1.20
CA GLU A 183 4.26 12.40 1.62
C GLU A 183 3.44 12.14 2.88
N ILE A 184 2.77 10.98 2.99
CA ILE A 184 2.09 10.54 4.21
C ILE A 184 3.08 10.53 5.38
N ALA A 185 4.22 9.87 5.21
CA ALA A 185 5.24 9.80 6.25
C ALA A 185 5.81 11.17 6.62
N SER A 186 6.04 12.03 5.63
CA SER A 186 6.58 13.38 5.83
C SER A 186 5.58 14.26 6.57
N ALA A 187 4.28 14.18 6.24
CA ALA A 187 3.22 14.95 6.87
C ALA A 187 2.99 14.55 8.34
N LEU A 188 3.08 13.26 8.66
CA LEU A 188 2.92 12.76 10.03
C LEU A 188 4.08 13.15 10.94
N THR A 189 5.30 13.16 10.41
CA THR A 189 6.49 13.34 11.24
C THR A 189 7.03 14.77 11.26
N GLY A 190 6.92 15.48 10.13
CA GLY A 190 7.58 16.78 9.91
C GLY A 190 9.11 16.66 9.82
N LEU A 191 9.66 15.45 9.64
CA LEU A 191 11.09 15.16 9.62
C LEU A 191 11.52 14.54 8.28
N PRO A 192 12.83 14.54 7.96
CA PRO A 192 13.35 13.73 6.85
C PRO A 192 12.96 12.26 7.01
N VAL A 193 12.42 11.65 5.95
CA VAL A 193 11.98 10.25 5.94
C VAL A 193 12.98 9.39 5.17
N MET A 194 13.48 8.37 5.85
CA MET A 194 14.23 7.26 5.26
C MET A 194 13.28 6.14 4.90
N LEU A 195 13.55 5.42 3.82
CA LEU A 195 12.81 4.20 3.46
C LEU A 195 13.70 2.98 3.68
N LEU A 196 13.19 1.98 4.40
CA LEU A 196 13.77 0.65 4.50
C LEU A 196 12.74 -0.37 4.03
N ASN A 197 13.18 -1.37 3.25
CA ASN A 197 12.35 -2.53 2.97
C ASN A 197 12.75 -3.74 3.80
N THR A 198 11.74 -4.44 4.31
CA THR A 198 11.94 -5.76 4.94
C THR A 198 12.34 -6.79 3.89
N HIS A 199 11.81 -6.68 2.67
CA HIS A 199 12.16 -7.50 1.52
C HIS A 199 11.63 -6.89 0.21
N ALA A 200 11.96 -7.49 -0.93
CA ALA A 200 11.66 -6.93 -2.25
C ALA A 200 10.37 -7.43 -2.94
N ASP A 201 9.49 -8.16 -2.23
CA ASP A 201 8.21 -8.57 -2.82
C ASP A 201 7.35 -7.33 -3.15
N GLN A 202 6.43 -7.51 -4.10
CA GLN A 202 5.67 -6.41 -4.69
C GLN A 202 4.79 -5.67 -3.67
N ASP A 203 4.24 -6.38 -2.70
CA ASP A 203 3.38 -5.84 -1.65
C ASP A 203 4.11 -5.04 -0.57
N HIS A 204 5.43 -4.92 -0.67
CA HIS A 204 6.26 -4.12 0.24
C HIS A 204 6.92 -2.92 -0.45
N THR A 205 6.88 -2.89 -1.78
CA THR A 205 7.68 -1.96 -2.60
C THR A 205 6.85 -1.05 -3.49
N GLY A 206 5.53 -1.03 -3.33
CA GLY A 206 4.58 -0.29 -4.15
C GLY A 206 4.92 1.20 -4.29
N GLY A 207 5.16 1.89 -3.18
CA GLY A 207 5.48 3.32 -3.12
C GLY A 207 6.97 3.67 -3.20
N ASN A 208 7.85 2.70 -3.49
CA ASN A 208 9.30 2.94 -3.47
C ASN A 208 9.78 3.97 -4.51
N ASP A 209 9.07 4.15 -5.63
CA ASP A 209 9.50 5.04 -6.72
C ASP A 209 9.46 6.54 -6.31
N GLU A 210 8.91 6.85 -5.14
CA GLU A 210 8.93 8.18 -4.52
C GLU A 210 10.26 8.51 -3.81
N PHE A 211 11.12 7.50 -3.63
CA PHE A 211 12.38 7.59 -2.90
C PHE A 211 13.57 7.41 -3.83
N GLU A 212 14.54 8.33 -3.75
CA GLU A 212 15.79 8.24 -4.51
C GLU A 212 16.64 7.03 -4.07
N SER A 213 16.50 6.63 -2.81
CA SER A 213 17.24 5.51 -2.23
C SER A 213 16.43 4.75 -1.20
N VAL A 214 16.72 3.46 -1.07
CA VAL A 214 16.07 2.54 -0.15
C VAL A 214 17.11 1.69 0.59
N TYR A 215 16.95 1.57 1.90
CA TYR A 215 17.74 0.64 2.70
C TYR A 215 17.18 -0.78 2.53
N MET A 216 18.02 -1.74 2.13
CA MET A 216 17.60 -3.11 1.86
C MET A 216 18.79 -4.06 2.00
N HIS A 217 18.53 -5.32 2.37
CA HIS A 217 19.57 -6.33 2.32
C HIS A 217 19.98 -6.64 0.86
N PRO A 218 21.28 -6.69 0.53
CA PRO A 218 21.75 -6.86 -0.86
C PRO A 218 21.23 -8.11 -1.57
N ALA A 219 20.91 -9.17 -0.83
CA ALA A 219 20.39 -10.41 -1.41
C ALA A 219 19.01 -10.26 -2.08
N ASP A 220 18.27 -9.18 -1.79
CA ASP A 220 16.97 -8.86 -2.40
C ASP A 220 17.04 -7.82 -3.53
N GLU A 221 18.16 -7.10 -3.66
CA GLU A 221 18.38 -6.11 -4.73
C GLU A 221 18.11 -6.66 -6.15
N PRO A 222 18.52 -7.90 -6.51
CA PRO A 222 18.19 -8.44 -7.83
C PRO A 222 16.68 -8.59 -8.05
N HIS A 223 15.90 -8.93 -7.02
CA HIS A 223 14.45 -9.04 -7.13
C HIS A 223 13.79 -7.65 -7.25
N TYR A 224 14.30 -6.69 -6.48
CA TYR A 224 13.87 -5.30 -6.51
C TYR A 224 14.00 -4.67 -7.90
N HIS A 225 15.14 -4.86 -8.57
CA HIS A 225 15.31 -4.34 -9.94
C HIS A 225 14.51 -5.13 -10.98
N GLN A 226 14.35 -6.45 -10.79
CA GLN A 226 13.54 -7.28 -11.68
C GLN A 226 12.05 -6.88 -11.66
N SER A 227 11.54 -6.33 -10.55
CA SER A 227 10.18 -5.80 -10.45
C SER A 227 10.02 -4.39 -11.03
N GLY A 228 11.06 -3.85 -11.69
CA GLY A 228 11.04 -2.56 -12.38
C GLY A 228 11.37 -1.36 -11.50
N LYS A 229 11.80 -1.58 -10.26
CA LYS A 229 12.15 -0.49 -9.33
C LYS A 229 13.55 0.04 -9.60
N SER A 230 13.70 1.36 -9.47
CA SER A 230 14.91 2.09 -9.89
C SER A 230 15.63 2.84 -8.76
N GLY A 231 15.09 2.84 -7.54
CA GLY A 231 15.71 3.48 -6.38
C GLY A 231 17.10 2.91 -6.10
N ARG A 232 18.03 3.76 -5.67
CA ARG A 232 19.39 3.33 -5.31
C ARG A 232 19.33 2.52 -4.01
N VAL A 233 19.73 1.25 -4.05
CA VAL A 233 19.83 0.43 -2.84
C VAL A 233 21.00 0.89 -1.98
N ILE A 234 20.70 1.15 -0.70
CA ILE A 234 21.69 1.35 0.37
C ILE A 234 21.73 0.04 1.15
N PRO A 235 22.86 -0.69 1.13
CA PRO A 235 22.91 -2.02 1.73
C PRO A 235 22.78 -1.94 3.26
N VAL A 236 21.98 -2.83 3.83
CA VAL A 236 21.98 -3.14 5.28
C VAL A 236 22.29 -4.62 5.50
N GLN A 237 22.97 -4.92 6.59
CA GLN A 237 23.42 -6.26 6.97
C GLN A 237 22.88 -6.65 8.35
N ASP A 238 23.01 -7.94 8.66
CA ASP A 238 22.67 -8.44 9.99
C ASP A 238 23.44 -7.71 11.09
N GLY A 239 22.72 -7.20 12.09
CA GLY A 239 23.29 -6.51 13.23
C GLY A 239 23.55 -5.02 13.05
N ASP A 240 23.37 -4.47 11.84
CA ASP A 240 23.46 -3.02 11.60
C ASP A 240 22.46 -2.25 12.48
N GLU A 241 22.84 -1.02 12.85
CA GLU A 241 21.98 -0.11 13.61
C GLU A 241 21.54 1.08 12.76
N ILE A 242 20.24 1.39 12.79
CA ILE A 242 19.68 2.63 12.27
C ILE A 242 19.32 3.51 13.46
N ASP A 243 20.03 4.63 13.59
CA ASP A 243 19.80 5.62 14.64
C ASP A 243 18.93 6.76 14.10
N LEU A 244 17.74 6.96 14.68
CA LEU A 244 16.82 8.06 14.36
C LEU A 244 16.96 9.27 15.31
N GLY A 245 18.02 9.26 16.14
CA GLY A 245 18.28 10.21 17.23
C GLY A 245 17.91 9.60 18.57
N SER A 246 16.65 9.77 19.00
CA SER A 246 16.14 9.20 20.24
C SER A 246 15.78 7.71 20.17
N ARG A 247 15.85 7.09 18.99
CA ARG A 247 15.30 5.76 18.71
C ARG A 247 16.28 4.94 17.89
N LYS A 248 16.83 3.89 18.49
CA LYS A 248 17.79 2.98 17.87
C LYS A 248 17.10 1.69 17.43
N LEU A 249 17.32 1.35 16.17
CA LEU A 249 16.73 0.19 15.53
C LEU A 249 17.84 -0.75 15.09
N LYS A 250 17.68 -2.05 15.32
CA LYS A 250 18.64 -3.07 14.92
C LYS A 250 18.09 -3.93 13.79
N ILE A 251 18.90 -4.13 12.76
CA ILE A 251 18.58 -5.01 11.63
C ILE A 251 18.88 -6.45 12.01
N ILE A 252 17.94 -7.35 11.71
CA ILE A 252 18.08 -8.80 11.91
C ILE A 252 17.80 -9.47 10.57
N HIS A 253 18.81 -10.11 9.98
CA HIS A 253 18.65 -10.89 8.75
C HIS A 253 17.94 -12.22 9.03
N LEU A 254 16.90 -12.49 8.25
CA LEU A 254 15.97 -13.62 8.36
C LEU A 254 15.72 -14.27 6.98
N PRO A 255 16.76 -14.83 6.31
CA PRO A 255 16.60 -15.43 5.00
C PRO A 255 15.58 -16.58 5.01
N GLY A 256 14.91 -16.79 3.88
CA GLY A 256 14.02 -17.92 3.66
C GLY A 256 12.73 -17.52 2.96
N HIS A 257 11.99 -16.54 3.50
CA HIS A 257 10.88 -15.94 2.76
C HIS A 257 11.41 -15.14 1.57
N THR A 258 12.48 -14.37 1.71
CA THR A 258 13.34 -14.01 0.58
C THR A 258 14.80 -14.24 1.00
N PRO A 259 15.77 -14.26 0.08
CA PRO A 259 17.18 -14.34 0.45
C PRO A 259 17.62 -13.14 1.29
N GLY A 260 17.00 -11.97 1.10
CA GLY A 260 17.30 -10.73 1.81
C GLY A 260 16.26 -10.29 2.84
N SER A 261 15.34 -11.17 3.26
CA SER A 261 14.35 -10.81 4.28
C SER A 261 15.03 -10.34 5.57
N ILE A 262 14.57 -9.20 6.10
CA ILE A 262 15.05 -8.64 7.37
C ILE A 262 13.88 -8.28 8.29
N ALA A 263 14.13 -8.34 9.59
CA ALA A 263 13.33 -7.71 10.62
C ALA A 263 14.04 -6.49 11.21
N VAL A 264 13.25 -5.57 11.77
CA VAL A 264 13.73 -4.38 12.46
C VAL A 264 13.33 -4.46 13.93
N LEU A 265 14.31 -4.58 14.82
CA LEU A 265 14.11 -4.57 16.26
C LEU A 265 14.21 -3.14 16.80
N ASP A 266 13.11 -2.63 17.34
CA ASP A 266 13.15 -1.45 18.19
C ASP A 266 13.63 -1.83 19.58
N ILE A 267 14.90 -1.52 19.87
CA ILE A 267 15.57 -1.95 21.10
C ILE A 267 14.88 -1.35 22.34
N SER A 268 14.51 -0.07 22.26
CA SER A 268 13.96 0.67 23.39
C SER A 268 12.54 0.24 23.73
N ARG A 269 11.75 -0.05 22.70
CA ARG A 269 10.35 -0.43 22.84
C ARG A 269 10.14 -1.94 22.90
N ARG A 270 11.19 -2.73 22.67
CA ARG A 270 11.15 -4.20 22.69
C ARG A 270 10.13 -4.76 21.70
N ILE A 271 10.09 -4.20 20.50
CA ILE A 271 9.15 -4.58 19.43
C ILE A 271 9.95 -5.04 18.22
N LEU A 272 9.60 -6.20 17.67
CA LEU A 272 10.18 -6.74 16.44
C LEU A 272 9.22 -6.53 15.26
N ILE A 273 9.56 -5.65 14.33
CA ILE A 273 8.84 -5.53 13.05
C ILE A 273 9.40 -6.59 12.11
N SER A 274 8.64 -7.66 11.87
CA SER A 274 9.19 -8.89 11.31
C SER A 274 9.14 -9.01 9.80
N GLY A 275 8.37 -8.16 9.11
CA GLY A 275 7.99 -8.41 7.73
C GLY A 275 7.13 -9.68 7.62
N ASP A 276 7.34 -10.43 6.55
CA ASP A 276 6.59 -11.63 6.18
C ASP A 276 6.99 -12.96 6.82
N PRO A 277 8.24 -13.16 7.28
CA PRO A 277 8.65 -14.42 7.90
C PRO A 277 7.83 -14.87 9.12
N ILE A 278 7.14 -13.97 9.83
CA ILE A 278 6.37 -14.32 11.03
C ILE A 278 4.90 -13.95 10.84
N GLN A 279 3.99 -14.95 10.88
CA GLN A 279 2.54 -14.72 10.77
C GLN A 279 1.74 -15.79 11.54
N GLU A 280 0.71 -15.37 12.27
CA GLU A 280 -0.34 -16.25 12.83
C GLU A 280 -1.70 -15.92 12.23
N HIS A 281 -2.51 -16.95 12.00
CA HIS A 281 -3.77 -16.90 11.24
C HIS A 281 -3.63 -16.29 9.84
N GLY A 282 -2.38 -16.17 9.36
CA GLY A 282 -2.00 -15.66 8.06
C GLY A 282 -1.60 -16.76 7.08
N ARG A 283 -0.96 -16.31 5.99
CA ARG A 283 -0.52 -17.18 4.89
C ARG A 283 0.93 -16.83 4.56
N ILE A 284 1.85 -17.71 4.92
CA ILE A 284 3.28 -17.53 4.66
C ILE A 284 3.61 -18.13 3.30
N PHE A 285 4.04 -17.27 2.37
CA PHE A 285 4.31 -17.65 0.99
C PHE A 285 5.75 -18.15 0.87
N MET A 286 5.89 -19.46 0.70
CA MET A 286 7.16 -20.20 0.58
C MET A 286 7.25 -20.97 -0.76
N PHE A 287 6.66 -20.42 -1.82
CA PHE A 287 6.71 -20.95 -3.18
C PHE A 287 7.42 -20.00 -4.16
N GLY A 288 8.10 -20.55 -5.17
CA GLY A 288 8.89 -19.79 -6.16
C GLY A 288 10.41 -19.87 -5.94
N GLU A 289 11.18 -19.39 -6.91
CA GLU A 289 12.64 -19.61 -7.02
C GLU A 289 13.46 -19.04 -5.85
N ARG A 290 12.95 -18.02 -5.15
CA ARG A 290 13.66 -17.28 -4.11
C ARG A 290 13.24 -17.66 -2.69
N ARG A 291 12.46 -18.73 -2.54
CA ARG A 291 11.95 -19.23 -1.24
C ARG A 291 12.78 -20.43 -0.79
N ASN A 292 13.21 -20.44 0.47
CA ASN A 292 13.98 -21.55 1.04
C ASN A 292 13.50 -21.89 2.46
N MET A 293 12.91 -23.07 2.61
CA MET A 293 12.41 -23.56 3.90
C MET A 293 13.51 -23.83 4.92
N LYS A 294 14.71 -24.26 4.50
CA LYS A 294 15.82 -24.53 5.42
C LYS A 294 16.37 -23.24 6.00
N ASP A 295 16.57 -22.23 5.15
CA ASP A 295 17.01 -20.90 5.60
C ASP A 295 15.95 -20.26 6.50
N TYR A 296 14.67 -20.41 6.15
CA TYR A 296 13.56 -19.96 6.98
C TYR A 296 13.58 -20.60 8.38
N ILE A 297 13.76 -21.91 8.48
CA ILE A 297 13.89 -22.61 9.76
C ILE A 297 15.08 -22.08 10.56
N ALA A 298 16.25 -21.89 9.93
CA ALA A 298 17.43 -21.33 10.58
C ALA A 298 17.20 -19.89 11.09
N SER A 299 16.43 -19.09 10.35
CA SER A 299 16.00 -17.75 10.76
C SER A 299 15.11 -17.78 12.01
N LEU A 300 14.19 -18.74 12.10
CA LEU A 300 13.37 -18.93 13.29
C LEU A 300 14.20 -19.41 14.49
N GLU A 301 15.11 -20.36 14.31
CA GLU A 301 16.04 -20.80 15.36
C GLU A 301 16.93 -19.67 15.88
N LYS A 302 17.31 -18.73 15.01
CA LYS A 302 18.02 -17.51 15.40
C LYS A 302 17.13 -16.61 16.26
N LEU A 303 15.89 -16.36 15.85
CA LEU A 303 14.95 -15.53 16.61
C LEU A 303 14.59 -16.13 17.96
N GLU A 304 14.45 -17.46 18.08
CA GLU A 304 14.20 -18.15 19.36
C GLU A 304 15.26 -17.80 20.42
N LYS A 305 16.53 -17.68 20.00
CA LYS A 305 17.64 -17.31 20.89
C LYS A 305 17.63 -15.83 21.29
N MET A 306 16.78 -15.02 20.67
CA MET A 306 16.72 -13.57 20.81
C MET A 306 15.40 -13.08 21.42
N THR A 307 14.46 -13.97 21.75
CA THR A 307 13.12 -13.61 22.27
C THR A 307 13.18 -12.77 23.55
N GLY A 308 14.22 -12.90 24.37
CA GLY A 308 14.43 -12.00 25.52
C GLY A 308 14.60 -10.51 25.16
N GLY A 309 14.84 -10.18 23.89
CA GLY A 309 15.04 -8.83 23.38
C GLY A 309 13.76 -8.09 22.96
N PHE A 310 12.63 -8.78 22.83
CA PHE A 310 11.36 -8.18 22.39
C PHE A 310 10.15 -8.87 23.05
N ASP A 311 9.10 -8.10 23.33
CA ASP A 311 7.87 -8.58 23.97
C ASP A 311 6.73 -8.76 22.96
N GLU A 312 6.79 -8.05 21.83
CA GLU A 312 5.80 -8.10 20.75
C GLU A 312 6.47 -8.25 19.38
N ILE A 313 5.78 -8.93 18.47
CA ILE A 313 6.12 -9.00 17.06
C ILE A 313 5.02 -8.33 16.24
N TRP A 314 5.41 -7.45 15.33
CA TRP A 314 4.55 -6.70 14.44
C TRP A 314 4.78 -7.15 12.99
N PRO A 315 3.95 -8.09 12.48
CA PRO A 315 4.09 -8.58 11.12
C PRO A 315 3.39 -7.69 10.10
N SER A 316 3.80 -7.83 8.84
CA SER A 316 3.21 -7.10 7.71
C SER A 316 1.87 -7.67 7.24
N HIS A 317 1.46 -8.84 7.74
CA HIS A 317 0.19 -9.48 7.41
C HIS A 317 -0.47 -10.06 8.65
N SER A 318 -1.76 -10.39 8.54
CA SER A 318 -2.53 -11.12 9.56
C SER A 318 -2.58 -10.40 10.93
N ASP A 319 -2.53 -11.14 12.03
CA ASP A 319 -2.76 -10.61 13.38
C ASP A 319 -1.60 -9.72 13.87
N ILE A 320 -1.92 -8.74 14.72
CA ILE A 320 -0.96 -7.84 15.37
C ILE A 320 -1.53 -7.32 16.70
N PRO A 321 -0.73 -7.29 17.79
CA PRO A 321 0.61 -7.86 17.94
C PRO A 321 0.59 -9.39 18.07
N LEU A 322 1.72 -10.03 17.76
CA LEU A 322 1.96 -11.45 18.06
C LEU A 322 2.89 -11.61 19.27
N SER A 323 2.70 -12.70 20.02
CA SER A 323 3.63 -13.11 21.08
C SER A 323 4.87 -13.77 20.48
N PRO A 324 6.09 -13.55 21.03
CA PRO A 324 7.29 -14.32 20.68
C PRO A 324 7.12 -15.85 20.76
N ASP A 325 6.14 -16.35 21.52
CA ASP A 325 5.78 -17.77 21.62
C ASP A 325 5.27 -18.36 20.28
N CYS A 326 5.01 -17.53 19.27
CA CYS A 326 4.69 -17.98 17.92
C CYS A 326 5.90 -18.57 17.18
N ILE A 327 7.12 -18.12 17.50
CA ILE A 327 8.34 -18.47 16.76
C ILE A 327 8.61 -19.99 16.82
N PRO A 328 8.59 -20.65 18.00
CA PRO A 328 8.79 -22.10 18.06
C PRO A 328 7.72 -22.90 17.32
N ARG A 329 6.46 -22.46 17.39
CA ARG A 329 5.37 -23.11 16.65
C ARG A 329 5.58 -23.03 15.14
N LEU A 330 5.96 -21.86 14.63
CA LEU A 330 6.30 -21.67 13.22
C LEU A 330 7.47 -22.55 12.80
N ARG A 331 8.52 -22.65 13.63
CA ARG A 331 9.70 -23.48 13.34
C ARG A 331 9.33 -24.95 13.29
N GLU A 332 8.58 -25.45 14.27
CA GLU A 332 8.12 -26.84 14.32
C GLU A 332 7.19 -27.17 13.15
N GLY A 333 6.29 -26.25 12.80
CA GLY A 333 5.43 -26.38 11.62
C GLY A 333 6.23 -26.48 10.32
N ALA A 334 7.19 -25.57 10.13
CA ALA A 334 8.10 -25.58 8.98
C ALA A 334 8.95 -26.86 8.92
N GLN A 335 9.47 -27.32 10.07
CA GLN A 335 10.23 -28.55 10.16
C GLN A 335 9.36 -29.77 9.82
N ALA A 336 8.11 -29.82 10.28
CA ALA A 336 7.18 -30.90 9.95
C ALA A 336 6.88 -30.96 8.45
N ILE A 337 6.83 -29.81 7.76
CA ILE A 337 6.71 -29.75 6.29
C ILE A 337 7.94 -30.34 5.61
N VAL A 338 9.14 -29.91 6.01
CA VAL A 338 10.42 -30.39 5.43
C VAL A 338 10.64 -31.88 5.69
N ASP A 339 10.29 -32.37 6.89
CA ASP A 339 10.38 -33.78 7.27
C ASP A 339 9.31 -34.66 6.59
N GLY A 340 8.35 -34.05 5.88
CA GLY A 340 7.23 -34.74 5.27
C GLY A 340 6.21 -35.31 6.26
N LYS A 341 6.16 -34.77 7.48
CA LYS A 341 5.22 -35.13 8.56
C LYS A 341 3.92 -34.32 8.50
N ALA A 342 3.93 -33.15 7.87
CA ALA A 342 2.73 -32.33 7.67
C ALA A 342 1.96 -32.77 6.42
N GLU A 343 0.64 -32.87 6.54
CA GLU A 343 -0.25 -33.16 5.41
C GLU A 343 -0.45 -31.88 4.57
N GLY A 344 -0.17 -31.99 3.27
CA GLY A 344 -0.28 -30.88 2.33
C GLY A 344 -1.31 -31.14 1.24
N LYS A 345 -2.06 -30.12 0.85
CA LYS A 345 -3.07 -30.19 -0.21
C LYS A 345 -2.55 -29.53 -1.50
N PRO A 346 -2.39 -30.27 -2.60
CA PRO A 346 -2.12 -29.68 -3.91
C PRO A 346 -3.21 -28.67 -4.29
N THR A 347 -2.82 -27.47 -4.69
CA THR A 347 -3.73 -26.35 -4.99
C THR A 347 -3.15 -25.52 -6.13
N GLU A 348 -4.00 -25.02 -7.02
CA GLU A 348 -3.61 -24.00 -7.99
C GLU A 348 -3.75 -22.61 -7.38
N PHE A 349 -2.69 -21.80 -7.46
CA PHE A 349 -2.66 -20.43 -6.96
C PHE A 349 -1.89 -19.54 -7.92
N PHE A 350 -2.53 -18.48 -8.43
CA PHE A 350 -1.98 -17.60 -9.49
C PHE A 350 -1.40 -18.37 -10.69
N GLY A 351 -2.11 -19.41 -11.14
CA GLY A 351 -1.67 -20.24 -12.27
C GLY A 351 -0.47 -21.15 -11.97
N ARG A 352 -0.05 -21.27 -10.70
CA ARG A 352 1.02 -22.16 -10.26
C ARG A 352 0.47 -23.30 -9.43
N GLN A 353 1.03 -24.50 -9.62
CA GLN A 353 0.76 -25.63 -8.75
C GLN A 353 1.60 -25.52 -7.48
N ILE A 354 0.92 -25.38 -6.34
CA ILE A 354 1.53 -25.26 -5.02
C ILE A 354 1.00 -26.37 -4.10
N THR A 355 1.65 -26.55 -2.94
CA THR A 355 1.11 -27.37 -1.85
C THR A 355 0.79 -26.46 -0.66
N VAL A 356 -0.46 -26.53 -0.21
CA VAL A 356 -0.95 -25.75 0.94
C VAL A 356 -0.90 -26.62 2.19
N TYR A 357 -0.20 -26.16 3.21
CA TYR A 357 -0.11 -26.79 4.53
C TYR A 357 -0.84 -25.92 5.55
N ASN A 358 -2.03 -26.34 5.99
CA ASN A 358 -2.76 -25.66 7.04
C ASN A 358 -2.42 -26.31 8.39
N LEU A 359 -1.77 -25.57 9.27
CA LEU A 359 -1.28 -26.05 10.57
C LEU A 359 -2.19 -25.63 11.74
N GLY A 360 -3.37 -25.07 11.45
CA GLY A 360 -4.32 -24.57 12.44
C GLY A 360 -4.00 -23.17 12.99
N PHE A 361 -2.73 -22.88 13.25
CA PHE A 361 -2.28 -21.55 13.70
C PHE A 361 -1.71 -20.68 12.56
N THR A 362 -1.35 -21.27 11.43
CA THR A 362 -0.92 -20.55 10.22
C THR A 362 -1.06 -21.45 8.99
N THR A 363 -0.94 -20.87 7.80
CA THR A 363 -0.92 -21.63 6.54
C THR A 363 0.37 -21.36 5.77
N PHE A 364 1.09 -22.41 5.39
CA PHE A 364 2.23 -22.31 4.46
C PHE A 364 1.79 -22.65 3.04
N LEU A 365 2.20 -21.83 2.08
CA LEU A 365 2.06 -22.10 0.65
C LEU A 365 3.45 -22.44 0.11
N CYS A 366 3.73 -23.70 -0.18
CA CYS A 366 5.04 -24.14 -0.65
C CYS A 366 5.01 -24.52 -2.12
N SER A 367 6.15 -24.45 -2.80
CA SER A 367 6.28 -25.04 -4.14
C SER A 367 5.83 -26.51 -4.09
N GLY A 368 5.09 -26.97 -5.11
CA GLY A 368 4.72 -28.38 -5.21
C GLY A 368 5.97 -29.26 -5.13
N ARG A 369 5.88 -30.43 -4.46
CA ARG A 369 6.95 -31.42 -4.57
C ARG A 369 7.12 -31.73 -6.06
N GLU A 370 8.29 -31.43 -6.62
CA GLU A 370 8.65 -32.01 -7.90
C GLU A 370 8.46 -33.52 -7.76
N LYS A 371 7.75 -34.14 -8.71
CA LYS A 371 7.78 -35.59 -8.81
C LYS A 371 9.25 -35.94 -9.02
N THR A 372 9.92 -36.41 -7.98
CA THR A 372 11.12 -37.22 -8.15
C THR A 372 10.63 -38.46 -8.88
N ASP A 373 10.75 -38.47 -10.22
CA ASP A 373 10.59 -39.70 -10.98
C ASP A 373 11.62 -40.71 -10.43
N PRO A 374 11.21 -41.98 -10.21
CA PRO A 374 12.01 -42.98 -9.52
C PRO A 374 13.32 -43.36 -10.22
#